data_AF-A0A1F4XYI5-F1
#
_entry.id   AF-A0A1F4XYI5-F1
#
_cell.length_a   1.000
_cell.length_b   1.000
_cell.length_c   1.000
_cell.angle_alpha   90.00
_cell.angle_beta   90.00
_cell.angle_gamma   90.00
#
_symmetry.space_group_name_H-M   'P 1'
#
loop_
_entity.id
_entity.type
_entity.pdbx_description
1 polymer ?
#
loop_
_entity_poly.entity_id
_entity_poly.type
_entity_poly.pdbx_seq_one_letter_code
_entity_poly.pdbx_strand_id
1 'polypeptide(L)'
;MMGAKPNHSPRQFFVECPKCGTYRISEHTARKFLTPRLRAKLDDRLRKNAVGARLKFKGGCPNCEPNATHEVELIALTPRRMH
;
A
#
# COMPACT_ATOMS: atom_id res chain seq x y z
N MET A 1 22.15 -8.98 -24.97
CA MET A 1 20.71 -9.07 -25.30
C MET A 1 19.94 -8.52 -24.10
N MET A 2 19.05 -7.56 -24.34
CA MET A 2 18.38 -6.78 -23.30
C MET A 2 17.68 -7.68 -22.27
N GLY A 3 17.92 -7.41 -20.98
CA GLY A 3 17.31 -8.12 -19.87
C GLY A 3 15.79 -8.03 -19.91
N ALA A 4 15.14 -9.17 -20.00
CA ALA A 4 13.73 -9.30 -19.69
C ALA A 4 13.54 -8.98 -18.20
N LYS A 5 13.36 -7.70 -17.88
CA LYS A 5 12.90 -7.26 -16.57
C LYS A 5 11.62 -8.03 -16.28
N PRO A 6 11.51 -8.75 -15.16
CA PRO A 6 10.32 -9.53 -14.86
C PRO A 6 9.11 -8.62 -14.97
N ASN A 7 8.09 -9.10 -15.71
CA ASN A 7 6.82 -8.45 -15.96
C ASN A 7 6.03 -8.35 -14.63
N HIS A 8 6.56 -7.55 -13.71
CA HIS A 8 5.84 -7.08 -12.54
C HIS A 8 5.01 -5.90 -13.03
N SER A 9 3.75 -6.17 -13.35
CA SER A 9 2.73 -5.11 -13.39
C SER A 9 2.99 -4.19 -12.20
N PRO A 10 3.12 -2.86 -12.40
CA PRO A 10 3.61 -1.95 -11.37
C PRO A 10 2.70 -2.08 -10.16
N ARG A 11 3.27 -2.53 -9.03
CA ARG A 11 2.51 -2.76 -7.80
C ARG A 11 1.78 -1.46 -7.43
N GLN A 12 0.46 -1.53 -7.27
CA GLN A 12 -0.36 -0.34 -7.05
C GLN A 12 -0.66 -0.18 -5.57
N PHE A 13 -0.11 0.86 -4.96
CA PHE A 13 -0.37 1.20 -3.57
C PHE A 13 -1.28 2.41 -3.49
N PHE A 14 -2.31 2.30 -2.66
CA PHE A 14 -3.30 3.35 -2.48
C PHE A 14 -3.43 3.69 -1.01
N VAL A 15 -3.70 4.95 -0.74
CA VAL A 15 -4.05 5.48 0.56
C VAL A 15 -5.45 6.05 0.48
N GLU A 16 -6.30 5.65 1.40
CA GLU A 16 -7.63 6.19 1.61
C GLU A 16 -7.62 7.06 2.87
N CYS A 17 -7.86 8.34 2.68
CA CYS A 17 -8.04 9.32 3.74
C CYS A 17 -9.50 9.80 3.75
N PRO A 18 -10.17 9.87 4.91
CA PRO A 18 -11.54 10.39 4.99
C PRO A 18 -11.65 11.88 4.60
N LYS A 19 -10.61 12.68 4.85
CA LYS A 19 -10.57 14.12 4.54
C LYS A 19 -10.00 14.43 3.15
N CYS A 20 -8.92 13.74 2.79
CA CYS A 20 -8.14 14.03 1.58
C CYS A 20 -8.56 13.13 0.37
N GLY A 21 -9.42 12.11 0.58
CA GLY A 21 -9.84 11.16 -0.45
C GLY A 21 -8.87 10.00 -0.66
N THR A 22 -9.05 9.23 -1.73
CA THR A 22 -8.14 8.14 -2.10
C THR A 22 -7.11 8.60 -3.12
N TYR A 23 -5.83 8.37 -2.84
CA TYR A 23 -4.74 8.72 -3.74
C TYR A 23 -3.69 7.60 -3.84
N ARG A 24 -2.95 7.60 -4.95
CA ARG A 24 -1.90 6.60 -5.22
C ARG A 24 -0.60 7.02 -4.55
N ILE A 25 0.11 6.04 -4.01
CA ILE A 25 1.44 6.22 -3.41
C ILE A 25 2.41 5.15 -3.90
N SER A 26 3.69 5.33 -3.59
CA SER A 26 4.73 4.33 -3.84
C SER A 26 4.78 3.26 -2.74
N GLU A 27 5.34 2.09 -3.04
CA GLU A 27 5.58 1.02 -2.05
C GLU A 27 6.41 1.52 -0.86
N HIS A 28 7.44 2.33 -1.14
CA HIS A 28 8.31 2.89 -0.12
C HIS A 28 7.52 3.75 0.87
N THR A 29 6.65 4.63 0.36
CA THR A 29 5.75 5.45 1.19
C THR A 29 4.76 4.59 1.96
N ALA A 30 4.20 3.56 1.33
CA ALA A 30 3.25 2.65 1.98
C ALA A 30 3.89 1.97 3.19
N ARG A 31 5.11 1.43 3.02
CA ARG A 31 5.86 0.78 4.09
C ARG A 31 6.17 1.72 5.24
N LYS A 32 6.45 3.02 4.99
CA LYS A 32 6.70 3.99 6.07
C LYS A 32 5.52 4.12 7.04
N PHE A 33 4.29 4.09 6.54
CA PHE A 33 3.08 4.20 7.37
C PHE A 33 2.63 2.89 8.00
N LEU A 34 3.13 1.76 7.51
CA LEU A 34 2.79 0.46 8.07
C LEU A 34 3.60 0.16 9.32
N THR A 35 2.89 -0.27 10.38
CA THR A 35 3.50 -0.87 11.57
C THR A 35 4.24 -2.17 11.20
N PRO A 36 5.22 -2.62 12.01
CA PRO A 36 5.99 -3.84 11.73
C PRO A 36 5.10 -5.06 11.45
N ARG A 37 4.00 -5.19 12.20
CA ARG A 37 3.02 -6.27 12.03
C ARG A 37 2.29 -6.20 10.68
N LEU A 38 1.91 -5.01 10.23
CA LEU A 38 1.26 -4.82 8.93
C LEU A 38 2.25 -4.93 7.77
N ARG A 39 3.52 -4.54 7.96
CA ARG A 39 4.59 -4.78 6.97
C ARG A 39 4.77 -6.28 6.73
N ALA A 40 4.81 -7.10 7.78
CA ALA A 40 4.90 -8.54 7.63
C ALA A 40 3.68 -9.12 6.88
N LYS A 41 2.47 -8.62 7.19
CA LYS A 41 1.24 -9.01 6.49
C LYS A 41 1.25 -8.61 5.01
N LEU A 42 1.77 -7.42 4.70
CA LEU A 42 1.99 -6.96 3.33
C LEU A 42 3.00 -7.86 2.62
N ASP A 43 4.14 -8.18 3.25
CA ASP A 43 5.18 -9.01 2.65
C ASP A 43 4.70 -10.43 2.33
N ASP A 44 4.02 -11.08 3.29
CA ASP A 44 3.41 -12.40 3.10
C ASP A 44 2.46 -12.41 1.90
N ARG A 45 1.72 -11.32 1.71
CA ARG A 45 0.74 -11.21 0.64
C ARG A 45 1.36 -10.85 -0.71
N LEU A 46 2.41 -10.02 -0.72
CA LEU A 46 3.22 -9.78 -1.92
C LEU A 46 3.90 -11.07 -2.39
N ARG A 47 4.35 -11.93 -1.46
CA ARG A 47 4.85 -13.29 -1.79
C ARG A 47 3.76 -14.17 -2.39
N LYS A 48 2.50 -14.02 -1.96
CA LYS A 48 1.33 -14.77 -2.45
C LYS A 48 0.67 -14.18 -3.71
N ASN A 49 1.41 -13.44 -4.55
CA ASN A 49 0.93 -12.80 -5.79
C ASN A 49 0.00 -11.58 -5.61
N ALA A 50 0.05 -10.86 -4.50
CA ALA A 50 -0.57 -9.53 -4.46
C ALA A 50 0.16 -8.55 -5.39
N VAL A 51 -0.60 -7.78 -6.17
CA VAL A 51 -0.07 -6.73 -7.07
C VAL A 51 -0.31 -5.32 -6.53
N GLY A 52 -0.58 -5.17 -5.24
CA GLY A 52 -0.85 -3.87 -4.65
C GLY A 52 -1.37 -3.97 -3.23
N ALA A 53 -1.53 -2.83 -2.58
CA ALA A 53 -2.15 -2.72 -1.26
C ALA A 53 -2.89 -1.39 -1.11
N ARG A 54 -4.06 -1.42 -0.47
CA ARG A 54 -4.81 -0.25 -0.06
C ARG A 54 -4.72 -0.07 1.46
N LEU A 55 -4.23 1.09 1.85
CA LEU A 55 -4.11 1.56 3.22
C LEU A 55 -5.27 2.48 3.52
N LYS A 56 -5.95 2.31 4.64
CA LYS A 56 -7.00 3.24 5.10
C LYS A 56 -6.55 3.90 6.39
N PHE A 57 -6.55 5.23 6.41
CA PHE A 57 -6.31 6.01 7.61
C PHE A 57 -7.64 6.16 8.36
N LYS A 58 -7.69 5.81 9.65
CA LYS A 58 -8.93 5.87 10.44
C LYS A 58 -9.28 7.27 10.96
N GLY A 59 -8.28 8.12 11.23
CA GLY A 59 -8.50 9.50 11.69
C GLY A 59 -8.24 10.53 10.59
N GLY A 60 -6.99 10.59 10.14
CA GLY A 60 -6.54 11.51 9.09
C GLY A 60 -5.24 11.00 8.47
N CYS A 61 -4.91 11.49 7.29
CA CYS A 61 -3.62 11.21 6.63
C CYS A 61 -2.58 12.27 7.02
N PRO A 62 -1.28 12.00 6.87
CA PRO A 62 -0.19 12.95 7.18
C PRO A 62 -0.25 14.25 6.38
N ASN A 63 -0.92 14.26 5.22
CA ASN A 63 -1.14 15.48 4.46
C ASN A 63 -2.20 16.39 5.12
N CYS A 64 -3.15 15.78 5.81
CA CYS A 64 -4.23 16.46 6.49
C CYS A 64 -3.80 16.83 7.95
N GLU A 65 -3.03 15.98 8.64
CA GLU A 65 -2.53 16.20 10.01
C GLU A 65 -1.11 15.63 10.22
N PRO A 66 -0.03 16.37 9.92
CA PRO A 66 1.34 15.81 9.88
C PRO A 66 1.91 15.35 11.23
N ASN A 67 1.32 15.79 12.35
CA ASN A 67 1.79 15.48 13.71
C ASN A 67 0.91 14.45 14.45
N ALA A 68 -0.11 13.88 13.80
CA ALA A 68 -1.03 12.96 14.44
C ALA A 68 -0.52 11.51 14.35
N THR A 69 -0.77 10.71 15.39
CA THR A 69 -0.56 9.26 15.33
C THR A 69 -1.57 8.66 14.36
N HIS A 70 -1.13 8.41 13.14
CA HIS A 70 -1.98 7.88 12.09
C HIS A 70 -2.22 6.38 12.29
N GLU A 71 -3.42 5.99 12.71
CA GLU A 71 -3.82 4.60 12.68
C GLU A 71 -4.17 4.19 11.24
N VAL A 72 -3.38 3.25 10.70
CA VAL A 72 -3.50 2.78 9.32
C VAL A 72 -3.89 1.31 9.29
N GLU A 73 -4.93 1.00 8.52
CA GLU A 73 -5.43 -0.34 8.30
C GLU A 73 -5.10 -0.83 6.88
N LEU A 74 -4.60 -2.06 6.76
CA LEU A 74 -4.33 -2.69 5.47
C LEU A 74 -5.60 -3.42 5.00
N ILE A 75 -6.38 -2.79 4.13
CA ILE A 75 -7.74 -3.24 3.79
C ILE A 75 -7.78 -4.24 2.64
N ALA A 76 -7.04 -3.99 1.55
CA ALA A 76 -7.10 -4.90 0.41
C ALA A 76 -5.76 -4.95 -0.32
N LEU A 77 -5.26 -6.16 -0.51
CA LEU A 77 -4.15 -6.42 -1.42
C LEU A 77 -4.79 -6.87 -2.72
N THR A 78 -4.68 -6.07 -3.78
CA THR A 78 -5.28 -6.40 -5.07
C THR A 78 -4.70 -7.74 -5.50
N PRO A 79 -5.49 -8.83 -5.55
CA PRO A 79 -4.99 -10.08 -6.11
C PRO A 79 -4.61 -9.81 -7.56
N ARG A 80 -3.52 -10.39 -8.04
CA ARG A 80 -3.22 -10.43 -9.48
C ARG A 80 -4.47 -11.03 -10.13
N ARG A 81 -5.27 -10.22 -10.83
CA ARG A 81 -6.34 -10.76 -11.68
C ARG A 81 -5.60 -11.67 -12.65
N MET A 82 -5.72 -12.98 -12.44
CA MET A 82 -5.39 -13.95 -13.46
C MET A 82 -6.40 -13.67 -14.57
N HIS A 83 -5.92 -13.06 -15.63
CA HIS A 83 -6.60 -13.03 -16.92
C HIS A 83 -5.88 -14.03 -17.80
#